data_AF-D6A579-F1
#
_entry.id   AF-D6A579-F1
#
_cell.length_a   1.000
_cell.length_b   1.000
_cell.length_c   1.000
_cell.angle_alpha   90.00
_cell.angle_beta   90.00
_cell.angle_gamma   90.00
#
_symmetry.space_group_name_H-M   'P 1'
#
loop_
_entity.id
_entity.type
_entity.pdbx_description
1 polymer ?
#
loop_
_entity_poly.entity_id
_entity_poly.type
_entity_poly.pdbx_seq_one_letter_code
_entity_poly.pdbx_strand_id
1 'polypeptide(L)'
;MAGVHPVRGSPRSLRFQRSRSSPHLHASLRPGAQGAQGTQRASYYFQGSSNTECRTHPFTGPLDDNWQATDTTDRAQVVWAPCGVQRNFNINTELRVSAGATSPGEVSFLTMDSTDGDISTVYHLAWKECPGR
;
A
#
# COMPACT_ATOMS: atom_id res chain seq x y z
N MET A 1 1.55 9.71 2.74
CA MET A 1 0.24 9.66 2.05
C MET A 1 0.45 10.13 0.62
N ALA A 2 0.16 9.29 -0.37
CA ALA A 2 0.20 9.70 -1.78
C ALA A 2 -1.24 10.01 -2.23
N GLY A 3 -1.45 11.22 -2.77
CA GLY A 3 -2.72 11.60 -3.38
C GLY A 3 -2.64 11.41 -4.89
N VAL A 4 -3.45 10.50 -5.43
CA VAL A 4 -3.57 10.38 -6.90
C VAL A 4 -4.62 11.37 -7.35
N HIS A 5 -4.17 12.50 -7.91
CA HIS A 5 -5.07 13.46 -8.54
C HIS A 5 -5.52 12.92 -9.90
N PRO A 6 -6.79 13.13 -10.26
CA PRO A 6 -7.26 12.80 -11.60
C PRO A 6 -6.50 13.64 -12.63
N VAL A 7 -5.99 12.97 -13.66
CA VAL A 7 -5.28 13.58 -14.77
C VAL A 7 -6.23 14.54 -15.50
N ARG A 8 -5.80 15.78 -15.77
CA ARG A 8 -6.53 16.71 -16.64
C ARG A 8 -6.73 16.01 -18.00
N GLY A 9 -7.98 15.63 -18.31
CA GLY A 9 -8.32 14.88 -19.52
C GLY A 9 -9.09 13.58 -19.28
N SER A 10 -9.30 13.14 -18.03
CA SER A 10 -10.23 12.03 -17.76
C SER A 10 -11.64 12.38 -18.28
N PRO A 11 -12.21 11.62 -19.23
CA PRO A 11 -13.59 11.82 -19.66
C PRO A 11 -14.51 11.75 -18.45
N ARG A 12 -15.46 12.68 -18.33
CA ARG A 12 -16.46 12.69 -17.23
C ARG A 12 -17.30 11.41 -17.19
N SER A 13 -17.23 10.58 -18.24
CA SER A 13 -17.86 9.28 -18.38
C SER A 13 -17.05 8.11 -17.85
N LEU A 14 -15.81 8.30 -17.37
CA LEU A 14 -15.00 7.19 -16.84
C LEU A 14 -14.86 7.25 -15.30
N ARG A 15 -14.90 6.07 -14.69
CA ARG A 15 -14.51 5.81 -13.30
C ARG A 15 -13.29 4.90 -13.29
N PHE A 16 -12.44 5.05 -12.27
CA PHE A 16 -11.25 4.21 -12.12
C PHE A 16 -11.23 3.50 -10.77
N GLN A 17 -10.42 2.45 -10.69
CA GLN A 17 -10.02 1.80 -9.46
C GLN A 17 -8.54 1.42 -9.52
N ARG A 18 -7.92 1.17 -8.38
CA ARG A 18 -6.64 0.45 -8.33
C ARG A 18 -6.89 -1.01 -8.71
N SER A 19 -6.05 -1.56 -9.57
CA SER A 19 -6.03 -2.99 -9.92
C SER A 19 -4.87 -3.74 -9.26
N ARG A 20 -3.72 -3.06 -9.16
CA ARG A 20 -2.50 -3.60 -8.55
C ARG A 20 -1.66 -2.48 -7.94
N SER A 21 -0.98 -2.76 -6.84
CA SER A 21 0.15 -1.98 -6.34
C SER A 21 1.27 -2.90 -5.90
N SER A 22 2.51 -2.49 -6.14
CA SER A 22 3.68 -3.29 -5.81
C SER A 22 4.76 -2.44 -5.15
N PRO A 23 4.68 -2.24 -3.82
CA PRO A 23 5.76 -1.62 -3.09
C PRO A 23 6.97 -2.55 -2.97
N HIS A 24 8.15 -1.94 -3.08
CA HIS A 24 9.43 -2.52 -2.70
C HIS A 24 9.76 -2.09 -1.27
N LEU A 25 10.25 -3.02 -0.46
CA LEU A 25 10.57 -2.83 0.94
C LEU A 25 11.89 -3.50 1.28
N HIS A 26 12.49 -3.04 2.36
CA HIS A 26 13.57 -3.74 3.04
C HIS A 26 13.18 -3.91 4.52
N ALA A 27 13.43 -5.10 5.06
CA ALA A 27 13.11 -5.45 6.42
C ALA A 27 14.34 -5.97 7.15
N SER A 28 14.71 -5.30 8.25
CA SER A 28 15.76 -5.76 9.16
C SER A 28 15.14 -5.99 10.55
N LEU A 29 14.95 -7.26 10.91
CA LEU A 29 14.43 -7.77 12.17
C LEU A 29 15.52 -8.65 12.80
N ARG A 30 16.14 -8.17 13.88
CA ARG A 30 17.37 -8.78 14.39
C ARG A 30 17.12 -10.12 15.12
N PRO A 31 18.03 -11.10 15.03
CA PRO A 31 17.91 -12.37 15.77
C PRO A 31 17.86 -12.22 17.30
N GLY A 32 18.60 -11.26 17.85
CA GLY A 32 18.60 -10.94 19.29
C GLY A 32 17.31 -10.27 19.79
N ALA A 33 16.32 -10.12 18.90
CA ALA A 33 15.02 -9.53 19.13
C ALA A 33 13.94 -10.64 19.06
N GLN A 34 13.93 -11.52 20.06
CA GLN A 34 13.09 -12.72 20.04
C GLN A 34 11.61 -12.31 19.99
N GLY A 35 10.89 -12.79 18.97
CA GLY A 35 9.51 -12.39 18.69
C GLY A 35 9.36 -11.06 17.94
N ALA A 36 10.43 -10.52 17.34
CA ALA A 36 10.36 -9.34 16.50
C ALA A 36 9.42 -9.56 15.31
N GLN A 37 8.52 -8.60 15.10
CA GLN A 37 7.53 -8.63 14.03
C GLN A 37 7.51 -7.29 13.30
N GLY A 38 7.47 -7.37 11.97
CA GLY A 38 7.19 -6.26 11.09
C GLY A 38 5.77 -6.34 10.56
N THR A 39 5.18 -5.20 10.20
CA THR A 39 3.92 -5.17 9.47
C THR A 39 3.95 -4.03 8.47
N GLN A 40 3.70 -4.35 7.19
CA GLN A 40 3.35 -3.38 6.18
C GLN A 40 1.84 -3.43 5.96
N ARG A 41 1.16 -2.31 6.12
CA ARG A 41 -0.26 -2.18 5.82
C ARG A 41 -0.49 -1.09 4.78
N ALA A 42 -1.36 -1.35 3.82
CA ALA A 42 -1.83 -0.36 2.86
C ALA A 42 -3.36 -0.25 2.93
N SER A 43 -3.86 0.99 2.94
CA SER A 43 -5.29 1.31 2.93
C SER A 43 -5.60 2.18 1.72
N TYR A 44 -6.61 1.77 0.94
CA TYR A 44 -7.01 2.37 -0.33
C TYR A 44 -8.46 2.84 -0.26
N TYR A 45 -8.70 4.13 -0.49
CA TYR A 45 -10.04 4.70 -0.39
C TYR A 45 -10.20 6.00 -1.18
N PHE A 46 -11.43 6.28 -1.64
CA PHE A 46 -11.78 7.60 -2.17
C PHE A 46 -12.21 8.53 -1.04
N GLN A 47 -11.88 9.81 -1.15
CA GLN A 47 -12.27 10.83 -0.19
C GLN A 47 -13.80 10.82 0.04
N GLY A 48 -14.21 10.71 1.31
CA GLY A 48 -15.61 10.66 1.72
C GLY A 48 -16.29 9.30 1.54
N SER A 49 -15.59 8.27 1.07
CA SER A 49 -16.09 6.89 1.02
C SER A 49 -15.97 6.22 2.40
N SER A 50 -17.00 5.48 2.81
CA SER A 50 -16.91 4.55 3.94
C SER A 50 -16.23 3.23 3.57
N ASN A 51 -16.15 2.90 2.27
CA ASN A 51 -15.51 1.69 1.79
C ASN A 51 -13.99 1.93 1.67
N THR A 52 -13.22 1.17 2.47
CA THR A 52 -11.76 1.18 2.49
C THR A 52 -11.25 -0.24 2.26
N GLU A 53 -10.48 -0.44 1.19
CA GLU A 53 -9.78 -1.70 0.97
C GLU A 53 -8.47 -1.67 1.77
N CYS A 54 -8.20 -2.73 2.54
CA CYS A 54 -6.95 -2.88 3.29
C CYS A 54 -6.18 -4.12 2.85
N ARG A 55 -4.85 -4.01 2.82
CA ARG A 55 -3.92 -5.13 2.67
C ARG A 55 -2.87 -5.05 3.75
N THR A 56 -2.53 -6.19 4.33
CA THR A 56 -1.57 -6.30 5.44
C THR A 56 -0.63 -7.44 5.16
N HIS A 57 0.67 -7.16 5.21
CA HIS A 57 1.76 -8.11 5.04
C HIS A 57 2.56 -8.17 6.34
N PRO A 58 2.42 -9.25 7.13
CA PRO A 58 3.22 -9.46 8.32
C PRO A 58 4.62 -10.00 7.94
N PHE A 59 5.62 -9.61 8.72
CA PHE A 59 6.99 -10.12 8.64
C PHE A 59 7.38 -10.65 10.02
N THR A 60 8.01 -11.81 10.07
CA THR A 60 8.47 -12.43 11.32
C THR A 60 9.98 -12.56 11.29
N GLY A 61 10.65 -12.08 12.33
CA GLY A 61 12.11 -12.17 12.45
C GLY A 61 12.61 -13.55 12.90
N PRO A 62 13.93 -13.79 12.82
CA PRO A 62 14.94 -12.89 12.24
C PRO A 62 14.82 -12.78 10.72
N LEU A 63 14.99 -11.57 10.20
CA LEU A 63 14.89 -11.25 8.78
C LEU A 63 15.84 -10.10 8.45
N ASP A 64 16.63 -10.20 7.39
CA ASP A 64 17.40 -9.08 6.85
C ASP A 64 17.38 -9.23 5.34
N ASP A 65 16.32 -8.71 4.71
CA ASP A 65 16.04 -9.01 3.31
C ASP A 65 15.21 -7.93 2.61
N ASN A 66 15.35 -7.87 1.29
CA ASN A 66 14.52 -7.08 0.40
C ASN A 66 13.24 -7.86 0.09
N TRP A 67 12.10 -7.20 0.29
CA TRP A 67 10.79 -7.77 0.06
C TRP A 67 10.00 -6.94 -0.93
N GLN A 68 9.29 -7.62 -1.82
CA GLN A 68 8.31 -6.97 -2.69
C GLN A 68 6.93 -7.52 -2.34
N ALA A 69 6.06 -6.64 -1.84
CA ALA A 69 4.65 -6.99 -1.67
C ALA A 69 3.90 -6.63 -2.94
N THR A 70 3.00 -7.49 -3.42
CA THR A 70 2.08 -7.15 -4.51
C THR A 70 0.66 -7.25 -3.98
N ASP A 71 -0.01 -6.11 -3.93
CA ASP A 71 -1.43 -6.03 -3.61
C ASP A 71 -2.21 -6.08 -4.92
N THR A 72 -3.04 -7.11 -5.11
CA THR A 72 -4.04 -7.13 -6.18
C THR A 72 -5.42 -6.86 -5.60
N THR A 73 -6.24 -6.14 -6.37
CA THR A 73 -7.65 -5.94 -6.04
C THR A 73 -8.44 -7.16 -6.48
N ASP A 74 -8.92 -7.95 -5.52
CA ASP A 74 -9.85 -9.04 -5.81
C ASP A 74 -11.20 -8.44 -6.25
N ARG A 75 -11.95 -9.13 -7.12
CA ARG A 75 -13.25 -8.69 -7.65
C ARG A 75 -14.24 -8.29 -6.54
N ALA A 76 -14.14 -8.91 -5.36
CA ALA A 76 -15.01 -8.62 -4.22
C ALA A 76 -14.65 -7.31 -3.48
N GLN A 77 -13.45 -6.76 -3.69
CA GLN A 77 -12.91 -5.58 -2.97
C GLN A 77 -12.71 -4.37 -3.88
N VAL A 78 -13.44 -4.38 -4.99
CA VAL A 78 -13.42 -3.38 -6.04
C VAL A 78 -14.01 -2.06 -5.54
N VAL A 79 -13.15 -1.14 -5.11
CA VAL A 79 -13.52 0.25 -4.78
C VAL A 79 -13.34 1.11 -6.02
N TRP A 80 -14.44 1.39 -6.71
CA TRP A 80 -14.45 2.29 -7.85
C TRP A 80 -14.71 3.73 -7.45
N ALA A 81 -14.10 4.67 -8.18
CA ALA A 81 -14.44 6.09 -8.10
C ALA A 81 -15.95 6.30 -8.33
N PRO A 82 -16.61 7.17 -7.55
CA PRO A 82 -17.99 7.56 -7.82
C PRO A 82 -18.08 8.33 -9.15
N CYS A 83 -19.16 8.11 -9.89
CA CYS A 83 -19.43 8.83 -11.14
C CYS A 83 -19.95 10.24 -10.87
N GLY A 84 -19.64 11.19 -11.76
CA GLY A 84 -20.18 12.55 -11.72
C GLY A 84 -19.57 13.48 -10.66
N VAL A 85 -18.68 12.98 -9.79
CA VAL A 85 -17.98 13.80 -8.80
C VAL A 85 -16.50 13.47 -8.77
N GLN A 86 -15.67 14.49 -8.64
CA GLN A 86 -14.23 14.32 -8.51
C GLN A 86 -13.86 14.07 -7.05
N ARG A 87 -13.19 12.96 -6.77
CA ARG A 87 -12.68 12.63 -5.44
C ARG A 87 -11.21 12.24 -5.51
N ASN A 88 -10.45 12.63 -4.50
CA ASN A 88 -9.08 12.16 -4.36
C ASN A 88 -9.09 10.66 -4.03
N PHE A 89 -8.25 9.90 -4.72
CA PHE A 89 -7.93 8.54 -4.32
C PHE A 89 -6.73 8.60 -3.37
N ASN A 90 -6.95 8.19 -2.13
CA ASN A 90 -5.97 8.23 -1.07
C ASN A 90 -5.38 6.84 -0.85
N ILE A 91 -4.06 6.81 -0.78
CA ILE A 91 -3.28 5.62 -0.44
C ILE A 91 -2.51 5.94 0.84
N ASN A 92 -2.82 5.20 1.90
CA ASN A 92 -2.10 5.28 3.15
C ASN A 92 -1.29 4.00 3.35
N THR A 93 0.03 4.15 3.40
CA THR A 93 0.96 3.05 3.66
C THR A 93 1.56 3.24 5.04
N GLU A 94 1.55 2.17 5.81
CA GLU A 94 2.02 2.12 7.19
C GLU A 94 3.03 0.98 7.35
N LEU A 95 4.15 1.30 8.02
CA LEU A 95 5.13 0.33 8.47
C LEU A 95 5.16 0.34 10.00
N ARG A 96 5.07 -0.83 10.62
CA ARG A 96 5.19 -1.01 12.07
C ARG A 96 6.23 -2.07 12.36
N VAL A 97 7.04 -1.82 13.39
CA VAL A 97 7.95 -2.81 13.96
C VAL A 97 7.59 -2.97 15.43
N SER A 98 7.37 -4.22 15.82
CA SER A 98 7.31 -4.66 17.21
C SER A 98 8.63 -5.36 17.49
N ALA A 99 9.51 -4.74 18.27
CA ALA A 99 10.88 -5.21 18.44
C ALA A 99 11.01 -6.48 19.31
N GLY A 100 9.93 -6.98 19.94
CA GLY A 100 10.01 -8.15 20.83
C GLY A 100 10.96 -7.91 22.02
N ALA A 101 11.48 -9.00 22.61
CA ALA A 101 12.51 -8.92 23.64
C ALA A 101 13.85 -8.56 22.99
N THR A 102 14.29 -7.32 23.12
CA THR A 102 15.50 -6.78 22.48
C THR A 102 16.72 -6.93 23.37
N SER A 103 17.84 -7.34 22.78
CA SER A 103 19.16 -7.20 23.38
C SER A 103 19.61 -5.73 23.28
N PRO A 104 20.25 -5.14 24.31
CA PRO A 104 20.75 -3.77 24.25
C PRO A 104 21.69 -3.57 23.05
N GLY A 105 21.40 -2.59 22.19
CA GLY A 105 22.21 -2.23 21.02
C GLY A 105 21.72 -2.78 19.68
N GLU A 106 20.68 -3.63 19.66
CA GLU A 106 20.07 -4.14 18.41
C GLU A 106 18.93 -3.24 17.94
N VAL A 107 18.89 -2.92 16.64
CA VAL A 107 17.84 -2.10 16.02
C VAL A 107 17.12 -2.93 14.97
N SER A 108 15.78 -2.92 15.02
CA SER A 108 14.92 -3.49 13.99
C SER A 108 14.13 -2.38 13.29
N PHE A 109 14.03 -2.42 11.97
CA PHE A 109 13.34 -1.42 11.18
C PHE A 109 12.74 -2.02 9.89
N LEU A 110 11.76 -1.31 9.34
CA LEU A 110 11.20 -1.54 8.01
C LEU A 110 11.35 -0.24 7.22
N THR A 111 11.69 -0.36 5.94
CA THR A 111 11.69 0.78 5.02
C THR A 111 11.03 0.39 3.69
N MET A 112 10.47 1.38 3.00
CA MET A 112 9.97 1.26 1.63
C MET A 112 11.01 1.69 0.58
N ASP A 113 12.25 1.91 1.02
CA ASP A 113 13.41 2.15 0.17
C ASP A 113 13.97 0.79 -0.26
N SER A 114 14.07 0.55 -1.58
CA SER A 114 14.92 -0.52 -2.06
C SER A 114 16.36 -0.07 -1.88
N THR A 115 17.23 -0.94 -1.38
CA THR A 115 18.65 -0.63 -1.16
C THR A 115 19.42 -0.22 -2.44
N ASP A 116 18.75 -0.23 -3.60
CA ASP A 116 19.22 0.25 -4.90
C ASP A 116 18.93 1.74 -5.18
N GLY A 117 18.21 2.46 -4.30
CA GLY A 117 17.98 3.91 -4.38
C GLY A 117 16.78 4.36 -5.24
N ASP A 118 15.97 3.44 -5.77
CA ASP A 118 14.79 3.75 -6.57
C ASP A 118 13.47 3.45 -5.83
N ILE A 119 12.78 4.49 -5.34
CA ILE A 119 11.42 4.35 -4.81
C ILE A 119 10.44 4.10 -5.98
N SER A 120 10.25 2.84 -6.37
CA SER A 120 9.39 2.46 -7.51
C SER A 120 8.11 1.74 -7.08
N THR A 121 7.27 2.36 -6.25
CA THR A 121 5.91 1.81 -6.07
C THR A 121 5.07 2.09 -7.31
N VAL A 122 4.81 1.06 -8.11
CA VAL A 122 3.97 1.16 -9.30
C VAL A 122 2.51 0.87 -8.93
N TYR A 123 1.61 1.76 -9.36
CA TYR A 123 0.16 1.60 -9.22
C TYR A 123 -0.47 1.40 -10.59
N HIS A 124 -1.15 0.27 -10.80
CA HIS A 124 -1.94 0.03 -11.99
C HIS A 124 -3.39 0.41 -11.74
N LEU A 125 -3.95 1.25 -12.62
CA LEU A 125 -5.36 1.65 -12.57
C LEU A 125 -6.16 0.90 -13.63
N ALA A 126 -7.36 0.45 -13.27
CA ALA A 126 -8.36 -0.03 -14.20
C ALA A 126 -9.43 1.04 -14.41
N TRP A 127 -9.85 1.24 -15.66
CA TRP A 127 -10.86 2.22 -16.04
C TRP A 127 -12.14 1.50 -16.49
N LYS A 128 -13.29 2.11 -16.21
CA LYS A 128 -14.60 1.63 -16.65
C LYS A 128 -15.49 2.83 -16.95
N GLU A 129 -16.42 2.65 -17.88
CA GLU A 129 -17.46 3.65 -18.09
C GLU A 129 -18.43 3.74 -16.91
N CYS A 130 -18.86 4.95 -16.62
CA CYS A 130 -19.98 5.24 -15.77
C CYS A 130 -21.25 4.74 -16.47
N PRO A 131 -22.15 4.02 -15.75
CA PRO A 131 -23.43 3.64 -16.31
C PRO A 131 -24.14 4.86 -16.89
N GLY A 132 -24.70 4.69 -18.10
CA GLY A 132 -25.48 5.72 -18.78
C GLY A 132 -26.54 6.29 -17.83
N ARG A 133 -26.70 7.61 -17.91
CA ARG A 133 -27.62 8.36 -17.07
C ARG A 133 -29.06 7.88 -17.22
#